data_AF-K1YU43-F1
#
_entry.id   AF-K1YU43-F1
#
_cell.length_a   1.000
_cell.length_b   1.000
_cell.length_c   1.000
_cell.angle_alpha   90.00
_cell.angle_beta   90.00
_cell.angle_gamma   90.00
#
_symmetry.space_group_name_H-M   'P 1'
#
loop_
_entity.id
_entity.type
_entity.pdbx_description
1 polymer ?
#
loop_
_entity_poly.entity_id
_entity_poly.type
_entity_poly.pdbx_seq_one_letter_code
_entity_poly.pdbx_strand_id
1 'polypeptide(L)'
;NVEKGQFTKELEDAIWSLSPGQISPVIETRVGYHIVKVEVIEKPRQVPLKEVWEDIQNKIYFDRAEKIREEWIKKLKEEAFIEVNYASN
;
A
#
# COMPACT_ATOMS: atom_id res chain seq x y z
N ASN A 1 -10.23 -0.36 -4.77
CA ASN A 1 -10.73 -0.68 -3.41
C ASN A 1 -9.90 0.07 -2.39
N VAL A 2 -10.57 0.80 -1.49
CA VAL A 2 -9.92 1.47 -0.36
C VAL A 2 -9.76 0.42 0.74
N GLU A 3 -8.52 0.06 1.06
CA GLU A 3 -8.21 -0.85 2.17
C GLU A 3 -7.76 -0.05 3.40
N LYS A 4 -8.03 -0.59 4.59
CA LYS A 4 -7.59 0.05 5.85
C LYS A 4 -6.06 0.18 5.87
N GLY A 5 -5.57 1.34 6.26
CA GLY A 5 -4.15 1.69 6.31
C GLY A 5 -3.61 2.31 5.03
N GLN A 6 -4.43 2.52 3.99
CA GLN A 6 -4.01 3.16 2.75
C GLN A 6 -4.11 4.70 2.78
N PHE A 7 -4.91 5.25 3.70
CA PHE A 7 -5.10 6.70 3.80
C PHE A 7 -4.73 7.23 5.19
N THR A 8 -4.65 8.56 5.30
CA THR A 8 -4.50 9.19 6.61
C THR A 8 -5.73 8.88 7.47
N LYS A 9 -5.53 8.88 8.78
CA LYS A 9 -6.58 8.55 9.74
C LYS A 9 -7.82 9.44 9.54
N GLU A 10 -7.62 10.73 9.30
CA GLU A 10 -8.70 11.70 9.11
C GLU A 10 -9.56 11.37 7.89
N LEU A 11 -8.92 10.91 6.80
CA LEU A 11 -9.62 10.56 5.57
C LEU A 11 -10.33 9.20 5.72
N GLU A 12 -9.68 8.23 6.37
CA GLU A 12 -10.29 6.93 6.68
C GLU A 12 -11.53 7.08 7.56
N ASP A 13 -11.43 7.81 8.67
CA ASP A 13 -12.55 8.03 9.60
C ASP A 13 -13.74 8.66 8.87
N ALA A 14 -13.49 9.62 7.98
CA ALA A 14 -14.53 10.22 7.16
C ALA A 14 -15.16 9.22 6.17
N ILE A 15 -14.35 8.46 5.41
CA ILE A 15 -14.84 7.45 4.45
C ILE A 15 -15.73 6.42 5.15
N TRP A 16 -15.32 5.91 6.32
CA TRP A 16 -16.08 4.90 7.06
C TRP A 16 -17.35 5.43 7.72
N SER A 17 -17.48 6.75 7.90
CA SER A 17 -18.70 7.39 8.42
C SER A 17 -19.79 7.61 7.36
N LEU A 18 -19.43 7.51 6.07
CA LEU A 18 -20.34 7.81 4.96
C LEU A 18 -21.12 6.59 4.49
N SER A 19 -22.37 6.82 4.11
CA SER A 19 -23.17 5.85 3.35
C SER A 19 -22.87 5.91 1.85
N PRO A 20 -23.16 4.85 1.07
CA PRO A 20 -23.05 4.90 -0.38
C PRO A 20 -23.87 6.06 -0.98
N GLY A 21 -23.27 6.77 -1.93
CA GLY A 21 -23.77 8.00 -2.54
C GLY A 21 -23.50 9.29 -1.74
N GLN A 22 -23.10 9.20 -0.47
CA GLN A 22 -22.94 10.37 0.39
C GLN A 22 -21.61 11.09 0.16
N ILE A 23 -21.63 12.42 0.26
CA ILE A 23 -20.46 13.31 0.17
C ILE A 23 -20.07 13.77 1.58
N SER A 24 -18.77 13.81 1.88
CA SER A 24 -18.25 14.31 3.15
C SER A 24 -18.35 15.84 3.26
N PRO A 25 -18.32 16.38 4.50
CA PRO A 25 -17.80 17.72 4.75
C PRO A 25 -16.35 17.86 4.25
N VAL A 26 -15.81 19.08 4.23
CA VAL A 26 -14.39 19.30 3.92
C VAL A 26 -13.53 18.67 5.00
N ILE A 27 -12.57 17.85 4.60
CA ILE A 27 -11.62 17.14 5.46
C ILE A 27 -10.26 17.81 5.31
N GLU A 28 -9.70 18.31 6.39
CA GLU A 28 -8.36 18.89 6.41
C GLU A 28 -7.33 17.82 6.78
N THR A 29 -6.25 17.76 6.01
CA THR A 29 -5.10 16.86 6.23
C THR A 29 -3.80 17.63 6.13
N ARG A 30 -2.67 17.00 6.47
CA ARG A 30 -1.34 17.61 6.34
C ARG A 30 -0.98 18.02 4.91
N VAL A 31 -1.65 17.44 3.91
CA VAL A 31 -1.38 17.69 2.49
C VAL A 31 -2.41 18.62 1.84
N GLY A 32 -3.44 19.08 2.56
CA GLY A 32 -4.44 20.02 2.08
C GLY A 32 -5.87 19.69 2.49
N TYR A 33 -6.83 20.01 1.61
CA TYR A 33 -8.26 19.79 1.84
C TYR A 33 -8.82 18.74 0.88
N HIS A 34 -9.71 17.89 1.39
CA HIS A 34 -10.33 16.81 0.63
C HIS A 34 -11.85 16.81 0.80
N ILE A 35 -12.55 16.42 -0.28
CA ILE A 35 -13.96 16.08 -0.25
C ILE A 35 -14.06 14.69 -0.87
N VAL A 36 -14.72 13.77 -0.17
CA VAL A 36 -14.85 12.38 -0.62
C VAL A 36 -16.31 12.02 -0.82
N LYS A 37 -16.57 11.17 -1.80
CA LYS A 37 -17.87 10.55 -2.04
C LYS A 37 -17.69 9.03 -2.02
N VAL A 38 -18.44 8.33 -1.18
CA VAL A 38 -18.44 6.87 -1.21
C VAL A 38 -19.41 6.42 -2.29
N GLU A 39 -18.95 5.78 -3.35
CA GLU A 39 -19.87 5.30 -4.39
C GLU A 39 -20.52 3.97 -4.00
N VAL A 40 -19.72 3.02 -3.54
CA VAL A 40 -20.15 1.67 -3.17
C VAL A 40 -19.37 1.22 -1.92
N ILE A 41 -20.04 0.49 -1.04
CA ILE A 41 -19.40 -0.23 0.06
C ILE A 41 -19.52 -1.73 -0.22
N GLU A 42 -18.39 -2.37 -0.49
CA GLU A 42 -18.32 -3.83 -0.61
C GLU A 42 -18.33 -4.45 0.78
N LYS A 43 -19.31 -5.32 1.05
CA LYS A 43 -19.38 -6.01 2.34
C LYS A 43 -18.23 -7.02 2.45
N PRO A 44 -17.63 -7.17 3.64
CA PRO A 44 -16.63 -8.21 3.86
C PRO A 44 -17.24 -9.58 3.55
N ARG A 45 -16.55 -10.35 2.72
CA ARG A 45 -16.92 -11.73 2.38
C ARG A 45 -15.71 -12.63 2.58
N GLN A 46 -15.96 -13.89 2.89
CA GLN A 46 -14.92 -14.90 2.73
C GLN A 46 -14.69 -15.12 1.24
N VAL A 47 -13.45 -14.91 0.81
CA VAL A 47 -13.05 -15.15 -0.58
C VAL A 47 -12.59 -16.60 -0.69
N PRO A 48 -13.20 -17.44 -1.53
CA PRO A 48 -12.78 -18.81 -1.74
C PRO A 48 -11.31 -18.88 -2.16
N LEU A 49 -10.58 -19.87 -1.65
CA LEU A 49 -9.16 -20.07 -1.96
C LEU A 49 -8.89 -20.09 -3.48
N LYS A 50 -9.81 -20.67 -4.26
CA LYS A 50 -9.71 -20.74 -5.72
C LYS A 50 -9.64 -19.36 -6.40
N GLU A 51 -10.32 -18.35 -5.85
CA GLU A 51 -10.33 -16.99 -6.42
C GLU A 51 -9.01 -16.25 -6.18
N VAL A 52 -8.27 -16.59 -5.12
CA VAL A 52 -7.05 -15.89 -4.69
C VAL A 52 -5.80 -16.77 -4.75
N TRP A 53 -5.90 -17.97 -5.33
CA TRP A 53 -4.81 -18.94 -5.34
C TRP A 53 -3.57 -18.40 -6.04
N GLU A 54 -3.77 -17.78 -7.21
CA GLU A 54 -2.69 -17.19 -8.00
C GLU A 54 -2.02 -16.02 -7.27
N ASP A 55 -2.82 -15.14 -6.65
CA ASP A 55 -2.29 -14.02 -5.87
C ASP A 55 -1.44 -14.49 -4.69
N ILE A 56 -1.88 -15.54 -3.98
CA ILE A 56 -1.13 -16.15 -2.88
C ILE A 56 0.19 -16.75 -3.39
N GLN A 57 0.16 -17.48 -4.51
CA GLN A 57 1.37 -18.05 -5.12
C GLN A 57 2.36 -16.96 -5.51
N ASN A 58 1.88 -15.93 -6.21
CA ASN A 58 2.68 -14.79 -6.65
C ASN A 58 3.28 -14.06 -5.44
N LYS A 59 2.48 -13.80 -4.40
CA LYS A 59 2.96 -13.17 -3.17
C LYS A 59 4.09 -13.99 -2.53
N ILE A 60 3.91 -15.29 -2.35
CA ILE A 60 4.95 -16.16 -1.77
C ILE A 60 6.20 -16.17 -2.64
N TYR A 61 6.05 -16.20 -3.96
CA TYR A 61 7.15 -16.16 -4.90
C TYR A 61 7.95 -14.85 -4.77
N PHE A 62 7.27 -13.70 -4.86
CA PHE A 62 7.92 -12.39 -4.78
C PHE A 62 8.55 -12.14 -3.41
N ASP A 63 7.88 -12.52 -2.31
CA ASP A 63 8.43 -12.39 -0.96
C ASP A 63 9.73 -13.21 -0.79
N ARG A 64 9.85 -14.37 -1.45
CA ARG A 64 11.08 -15.18 -1.45
C ARG A 64 12.15 -14.62 -2.39
N ALA A 65 11.75 -14.21 -3.59
CA ALA A 65 12.65 -13.64 -4.58
C ALA A 65 13.32 -12.36 -4.07
N GLU A 66 12.56 -11.52 -3.37
CA GLU A 66 13.06 -10.30 -2.72
C GLU A 66 14.18 -10.63 -1.72
N LYS A 67 13.94 -11.58 -0.79
CA LYS A 67 14.95 -11.99 0.19
C LYS A 67 16.23 -12.50 -0.46
N ILE A 68 16.09 -13.36 -1.47
CA ILE A 68 17.24 -13.88 -2.22
C ILE A 68 17.99 -12.75 -2.92
N ARG A 69 17.26 -11.78 -3.49
CA ARG A 69 17.85 -10.62 -4.17
C ARG A 69 18.62 -9.75 -3.16
N GLU A 70 18.05 -9.46 -2.00
CA GLU A 70 18.72 -8.69 -0.95
C GLU A 70 20.02 -9.36 -0.50
N GLU A 71 19.99 -10.67 -0.26
CA GLU A 71 21.18 -11.45 0.09
C GLU A 71 22.23 -11.44 -1.03
N TRP A 72 21.81 -11.57 -2.28
CA TRP A 72 22.69 -11.55 -3.42
C TRP A 72 23.35 -10.18 -3.62
N ILE A 73 22.57 -9.09 -3.56
CA ILE A 73 23.08 -7.72 -3.63
C ILE A 73 24.06 -7.44 -2.49
N LYS A 74 23.77 -7.93 -1.28
CA LYS A 74 24.68 -7.80 -0.15
C LYS A 74 26.04 -8.42 -0.45
N LYS A 75 26.07 -9.66 -0.96
CA LYS A 75 27.32 -10.35 -1.34
C LYS A 75 28.08 -9.61 -2.43
N LEU A 76 27.38 -9.16 -3.48
CA LEU A 76 28.01 -8.39 -4.55
C LEU A 76 28.65 -7.09 -4.05
N LYS A 77 28.02 -6.41 -3.08
CA LYS A 77 28.58 -5.20 -2.47
C LYS A 77 29.82 -5.48 -1.62
N GLU A 78 29.89 -6.64 -0.96
CA GLU A 78 31.07 -7.06 -0.18
C GLU A 78 32.28 -7.32 -1.08
N GLU A 79 32.06 -7.80 -2.30
CA GLU A 79 33.12 -8.11 -3.27
C GLU A 79 33.51 -6.94 -4.18
N ALA A 80 32.71 -5.88 -4.23
CA ALA A 80 32.91 -4.73 -5.12
C ALA A 80 33.61 -3.55 -4.42
N PHE A 81 34.49 -2.86 -5.16
CA PHE A 81 34.95 -1.52 -4.77
C PHE A 81 33.84 -0.50 -5.09
N ILE A 82 33.28 0.14 -4.05
CA ILE A 82 32.19 1.12 -4.17
C ILE A 82 32.64 2.46 -3.59
N GLU A 83 32.67 3.49 -4.42
CA GLU A 83 32.91 4.87 -4.01
C GLU A 83 31.62 5.68 -4.18
N VAL A 84 31.16 6.34 -3.10
CA VAL A 84 29.96 7.20 -3.13
C VAL A 84 30.40 8.66 -3.03
N ASN A 85 30.32 9.37 -4.16
CA ASN A 85 30.63 10.79 -4.22
C ASN A 85 29.38 11.61 -3.93
N TYR A 86 29.35 12.25 -2.76
CA TYR A 86 28.31 13.22 -2.44
C TYR A 86 28.74 14.60 -2.94
N ALA A 87 27.97 15.18 -3.85
CA ALA A 87 28.09 16.60 -4.12
C ALA A 87 27.68 17.35 -2.84
N SER A 88 28.64 18.04 -2.22
CA SER A 88 28.35 18.95 -1.10
C SER A 88 27.60 20.16 -1.67
N ASN A 89 26.41 20.44 -1.16
CA ASN A 89 25.70 21.71 -1.36
C ASN A 89 26.36 22.83 -0.57
#